data_AF-A0A6V7NRC5-F1
#
_entry.id   AF-A0A6V7NRC5-F1
#
_cell.length_a   1.000
_cell.length_b   1.000
_cell.length_c   1.000
_cell.angle_alpha   90.00
_cell.angle_beta   90.00
_cell.angle_gamma   90.00
#
_symmetry.space_group_name_H-M   'P 1'
#
loop_
_entity.id
_entity.type
_entity.pdbx_description
1 polymer ?
#
loop_
_entity_poly.entity_id
_entity_poly.type
_entity_poly.pdbx_seq_one_letter_code
_entity_poly.pdbx_strand_id
1 'polypeptide(L)'
;MLLLSPSHGDPREETEASPLPSHPSSLFALALLRLSLHGFFPHPPSSSSSSSRPASIPTALLPLPKPHLKLLLLRSSVNGRSRFQHLRPSPRSRRFFARATEFFGGHCELRFFMTWISSLDGFGPREFLAMESLFKSHPNACLLLVSDTMDSSKGAHLLKPFLDKGFRVAAVAPDYNYLFKSTPAECWFEKLLNGEVDPGEVSLGQNLSNLLRLAVVYKFGGVYIDTDVIVMKSFSGLKNVIGAQAVDAGRGIGVD
;
A
#
# COMPACT_ATOMS: atom_id res chain seq x y z
N MET A 1 -7.19 1.21 -8.30
CA MET A 1 -6.66 2.59 -8.41
C MET A 1 -7.08 3.37 -7.17
N LEU A 2 -6.18 4.17 -6.60
CA LEU A 2 -6.48 5.08 -5.49
C LEU A 2 -5.96 6.48 -5.82
N LEU A 3 -6.81 7.51 -5.73
CA LEU A 3 -6.45 8.90 -5.99
C LEU A 3 -6.80 9.77 -4.80
N LEU A 4 -5.80 10.48 -4.25
CA LEU A 4 -5.97 11.42 -3.15
C LEU A 4 -5.34 12.77 -3.50
N SER A 5 -6.04 13.85 -3.18
CA SER A 5 -5.45 15.19 -3.25
C SER A 5 -4.46 15.37 -2.08
N PRO A 6 -3.34 16.11 -2.24
CA PRO A 6 -2.45 16.41 -1.11
C PRO A 6 -3.22 17.12 0.00
N SER A 7 -3.03 16.72 1.26
CA SER A 7 -3.45 17.56 2.38
C SER A 7 -2.60 18.83 2.40
N HIS A 8 -3.23 20.00 2.38
CA HIS A 8 -2.54 21.26 2.67
C HIS A 8 -2.08 21.24 4.14
N GLY A 9 -0.87 20.73 4.38
CA GLY A 9 -0.08 21.06 5.56
C GLY A 9 0.94 22.11 5.13
N ASP A 10 0.75 23.35 5.55
CA ASP A 10 1.66 24.46 5.30
C ASP A 10 3.03 24.19 5.98
N PRO A 11 4.18 24.24 5.28
CA PRO A 11 5.48 23.91 5.86
C PRO A 11 6.13 25.05 6.67
N ARG A 12 5.38 26.05 7.13
CA ARG A 12 5.95 27.23 7.81
C ARG A 12 5.29 27.50 9.16
N GLU A 13 5.73 26.77 10.18
CA GLU A 13 5.98 27.26 11.56
C GLU A 13 6.34 26.08 12.46
N GLU A 14 7.64 25.84 12.65
CA GLU A 14 8.15 25.17 13.86
C GLU A 14 9.23 26.06 14.44
N THR A 15 8.80 27.09 15.17
CA THR A 15 9.58 27.63 16.27
C THR A 15 8.61 27.89 17.43
N GLU A 16 9.00 27.39 18.59
CA GLU A 16 8.40 27.58 19.92
C GLU A 16 7.36 26.55 20.39
N ALA A 17 7.47 26.23 21.68
CA ALA A 17 6.96 25.02 22.31
C ALA A 17 5.60 25.22 23.02
N SER A 18 4.76 24.16 22.92
CA SER A 18 3.59 23.79 23.77
C SER A 18 2.19 24.29 23.33
N PRO A 19 1.08 23.58 23.64
CA PRO A 19 0.87 22.13 23.81
C PRO A 19 -0.21 21.55 22.86
N LEU A 20 -0.09 20.24 22.56
CA LEU A 20 -1.09 19.30 22.00
C LEU A 20 -2.14 19.82 20.99
N PRO A 21 -2.07 19.45 19.69
CA PRO A 21 -3.19 19.66 18.79
C PRO A 21 -4.24 18.55 18.97
N SER A 22 -5.46 19.00 19.25
CA SER A 22 -6.71 18.27 19.16
C SER A 22 -6.81 17.42 17.89
N HIS A 23 -7.24 16.17 18.06
CA HIS A 23 -7.54 15.22 16.98
C HIS A 23 -8.30 15.87 15.82
N PRO A 24 -7.78 15.83 14.57
CA PRO A 24 -8.64 16.03 13.41
C PRO A 24 -9.45 14.73 13.23
N SER A 25 -10.72 14.81 13.58
CA SER A 25 -11.76 13.83 13.23
C SER A 25 -11.95 13.81 11.71
N SER A 26 -10.96 13.25 11.01
CA SER A 26 -11.06 12.94 9.59
C SER A 26 -11.89 11.67 9.45
N LEU A 27 -12.97 11.75 8.66
CA LEU A 27 -13.81 10.63 8.24
C LEU A 27 -12.99 9.42 7.69
N PHE A 28 -11.72 9.65 7.33
CA PHE A 28 -10.75 8.64 6.92
C PHE A 28 -10.34 7.68 8.04
N ALA A 29 -10.19 8.17 9.29
CA ALA A 29 -9.92 7.32 10.44
C ALA A 29 -11.12 6.39 10.74
N LEU A 30 -12.35 6.89 10.51
CA LEU A 30 -13.57 6.09 10.61
C LEU A 30 -13.69 5.04 9.48
N ALA A 31 -13.24 5.35 8.26
CA ALA A 31 -13.25 4.40 7.15
C ALA A 31 -12.27 3.23 7.41
N LEU A 32 -11.09 3.52 7.96
CA LEU A 32 -10.13 2.50 8.39
C LEU A 32 -10.65 1.68 9.59
N LEU A 33 -11.32 2.33 10.56
CA LEU A 33 -11.96 1.61 11.68
C LEU A 33 -13.12 0.70 11.22
N ARG A 34 -13.91 1.13 10.22
CA ARG A 34 -15.03 0.34 9.68
C ARG A 34 -14.57 -0.88 8.89
N LEU A 35 -13.44 -0.80 8.18
CA LEU A 35 -12.85 -1.96 7.51
C LEU A 35 -12.32 -3.02 8.49
N SER A 36 -12.00 -2.63 9.74
CA SER A 36 -11.64 -3.58 10.80
C SER A 36 -12.84 -4.19 11.57
N LEU A 37 -14.07 -3.68 11.38
CA LEU A 37 -15.22 -4.07 12.21
C LEU A 37 -16.40 -4.68 11.45
N HIS A 38 -16.30 -5.03 10.18
CA HIS A 38 -17.38 -5.71 9.44
C HIS A 38 -16.99 -7.11 8.99
N GLY A 39 -16.87 -8.00 9.99
CA GLY A 39 -17.12 -9.42 9.83
C GLY A 39 -18.53 -9.77 10.33
N PHE A 40 -19.58 -9.20 9.72
CA PHE A 40 -20.97 -9.60 9.99
C PHE A 40 -21.81 -9.35 8.72
N PHE A 41 -22.19 -10.43 8.05
CA PHE A 41 -23.26 -10.40 7.05
C PHE A 41 -24.62 -10.48 7.76
N PRO A 42 -25.59 -9.60 7.48
CA PRO A 42 -26.98 -9.88 7.73
C PRO A 42 -27.58 -10.65 6.55
N HIS A 43 -28.14 -11.84 6.82
CA HIS A 43 -28.93 -12.59 5.83
C HIS A 43 -30.32 -11.94 5.63
N PRO A 44 -30.85 -11.88 4.40
CA PRO A 44 -32.26 -11.53 4.13
C PRO A 44 -33.20 -12.75 4.30
N PRO A 45 -34.53 -12.53 4.44
CA PRO A 45 -35.46 -13.51 4.97
C PRO A 45 -35.94 -14.56 3.97
N SER A 46 -36.41 -15.67 4.54
CA SER A 46 -36.83 -16.95 3.97
C SER A 46 -38.13 -16.95 3.16
N SER A 47 -38.23 -17.88 2.20
CA SER A 47 -39.50 -18.49 1.77
C SER A 47 -39.45 -20.03 1.91
N SER A 48 -40.34 -20.53 2.78
CA SER A 48 -40.90 -21.89 2.97
C SER A 48 -40.38 -23.10 2.17
N SER A 49 -40.07 -24.22 2.84
CA SER A 49 -41.06 -25.25 3.25
C SER A 49 -40.42 -26.49 3.90
N SER A 50 -41.20 -27.11 4.81
CA SER A 50 -41.24 -28.51 5.29
C SER A 50 -40.14 -29.10 6.22
N SER A 51 -40.59 -29.31 7.47
CA SER A 51 -40.56 -30.58 8.22
C SER A 51 -39.22 -31.27 8.52
N SER A 52 -38.74 -31.12 9.75
CA SER A 52 -38.69 -32.18 10.79
C SER A 52 -37.70 -31.78 11.90
N ARG A 53 -38.09 -31.93 13.17
CA ARG A 53 -37.18 -31.78 14.31
C ARG A 53 -36.28 -33.02 14.41
N PRO A 54 -35.03 -32.83 14.84
CA PRO A 54 -34.55 -33.69 15.93
C PRO A 54 -33.75 -32.97 17.03
N ALA A 55 -33.93 -33.52 18.23
CA ALA A 55 -33.09 -33.57 19.43
C ALA A 55 -32.03 -32.48 19.73
N SER A 56 -32.18 -31.88 20.91
CA SER A 56 -31.18 -31.14 21.68
C SER A 56 -29.94 -31.98 22.00
N ILE A 57 -28.75 -31.46 21.66
CA ILE A 57 -27.43 -32.02 22.01
C ILE A 57 -26.88 -31.28 23.24
N PRO A 58 -26.23 -31.96 24.22
CA PRO A 58 -25.74 -31.33 25.44
C PRO A 58 -24.55 -30.41 25.17
N THR A 59 -24.49 -29.29 25.90
CA THR A 59 -23.35 -28.37 25.99
C THR A 59 -22.13 -29.10 26.57
N ALA A 60 -21.31 -29.70 25.71
CA ALA A 60 -19.98 -30.15 26.08
C ALA A 60 -19.04 -28.94 26.08
N LEU A 61 -18.34 -28.77 27.20
CA LEU A 61 -17.33 -27.75 27.49
C LEU A 61 -16.36 -27.56 26.30
N LEU A 62 -16.39 -26.36 25.71
CA LEU A 62 -15.34 -25.92 24.80
C LEU A 62 -14.02 -25.80 25.58
N PRO A 63 -12.91 -26.40 25.12
CA PRO A 63 -11.63 -26.24 25.80
C PRO A 63 -11.12 -24.81 25.60
N LEU A 64 -10.69 -24.18 26.69
CA LEU A 64 -9.95 -22.92 26.68
C LEU A 64 -8.77 -23.02 25.68
N PRO A 65 -8.53 -22.01 24.83
CA PRO A 65 -7.38 -22.06 23.92
C PRO A 65 -6.09 -22.06 24.73
N LYS A 66 -5.29 -23.12 24.59
CA LYS A 66 -3.97 -23.23 25.22
C LYS A 66 -3.08 -22.09 24.69
N PRO A 67 -2.30 -21.42 25.55
CA PRO A 67 -1.35 -20.42 25.08
C PRO A 67 -0.38 -21.09 24.10
N HIS A 68 -0.27 -20.53 22.90
CA HIS A 68 0.55 -21.06 21.82
C HIS A 68 2.01 -21.18 22.29
N LEU A 69 2.46 -22.41 22.54
CA LEU A 69 3.85 -22.76 22.82
C LEU A 69 4.82 -22.29 21.69
N LYS A 70 4.27 -21.97 20.50
CA LYS A 70 5.00 -21.32 19.39
C LYS A 70 5.59 -19.96 19.76
N LEU A 71 4.97 -19.20 20.67
CA LEU A 71 5.49 -17.88 21.08
C LEU A 71 6.80 -18.01 21.85
N LEU A 72 6.97 -19.11 22.60
CA LEU A 72 8.20 -19.42 23.33
C LEU A 72 9.30 -19.99 22.43
N LEU A 73 8.94 -20.72 21.37
CA LEU A 73 9.91 -21.24 20.39
C LEU A 73 10.41 -20.17 19.40
N LEU A 74 9.67 -19.08 19.18
CA LEU A 74 10.13 -17.91 18.43
C LEU A 74 11.26 -17.14 19.13
N ARG A 75 11.46 -17.34 20.44
CA ARG A 75 12.57 -16.72 21.20
C ARG A 75 13.91 -17.43 21.03
N SER A 76 13.93 -18.63 20.44
CA SER A 76 15.09 -19.51 20.50
C SER A 76 15.58 -19.90 19.11
N SER A 77 16.22 -18.98 18.39
CA SER A 77 17.25 -19.36 17.42
C SER A 77 18.17 -18.19 17.05
N VAL A 78 19.38 -18.24 17.60
CA VAL A 78 20.69 -18.03 16.96
C VAL A 78 20.91 -16.72 16.16
N ASN A 79 21.84 -15.89 16.67
CA ASN A 79 22.53 -14.76 16.02
C ASN A 79 21.71 -13.51 15.66
N GLY A 80 21.34 -12.71 16.66
CA GLY A 80 21.48 -11.24 16.73
C GLY A 80 20.97 -10.30 15.61
N ARG A 81 20.47 -10.80 14.48
CA ARG A 81 19.92 -10.02 13.38
C ARG A 81 18.44 -10.36 13.26
N SER A 82 17.58 -9.38 13.52
CA SER A 82 16.16 -9.49 13.25
C SER A 82 15.93 -9.96 11.80
N ARG A 83 15.07 -10.96 11.62
CA ARG A 83 14.67 -11.54 10.31
C ARG A 83 14.22 -10.49 9.29
N PHE A 84 13.84 -9.30 9.77
CA PHE A 84 13.30 -8.20 8.99
C PHE A 84 14.30 -7.04 8.80
N GLN A 85 15.59 -7.28 9.01
CA GLN A 85 16.63 -6.25 8.88
C GLN A 85 16.68 -5.60 7.49
N HIS A 86 16.29 -6.32 6.43
CA HIS A 86 16.20 -5.78 5.07
C HIS A 86 15.10 -4.71 4.89
N LEU A 87 14.13 -4.64 5.81
CA LEU A 87 13.08 -3.61 5.82
C LEU A 87 13.50 -2.35 6.60
N ARG A 88 14.62 -2.40 7.34
CA ARG A 88 15.16 -1.23 8.03
C ARG A 88 15.75 -0.25 7.00
N PRO A 89 15.70 1.07 7.25
CA PRO A 89 16.20 2.06 6.29
C PRO A 89 17.70 1.90 5.99
N SER A 90 18.03 1.69 4.73
CA SER A 90 19.36 1.84 4.15
C SER A 90 19.70 3.33 3.90
N PRO A 91 20.99 3.71 3.73
CA PRO A 91 21.35 5.08 3.34
C PRO A 91 20.62 5.60 2.10
N ARG A 92 20.32 4.70 1.14
CA ARG A 92 19.56 5.02 -0.07
C ARG A 92 18.10 5.31 0.26
N SER A 93 17.43 4.40 0.96
CA SER A 93 16.02 4.56 1.32
C SER A 93 15.77 5.75 2.24
N ARG A 94 16.69 6.11 3.15
CA ARG A 94 16.56 7.32 3.99
C ARG A 94 16.41 8.61 3.20
N ARG A 95 16.82 8.62 1.93
CA ARG A 95 16.63 9.76 1.01
C ARG A 95 15.30 9.71 0.25
N PHE A 96 14.41 8.76 0.54
CA PHE A 96 13.14 8.55 -0.17
C PHE A 96 12.32 9.83 -0.25
N PHE A 97 12.07 10.48 0.90
CA PHE A 97 11.29 11.73 0.94
C PHE A 97 11.92 12.83 0.07
N ALA A 98 13.22 13.07 0.23
CA ALA A 98 13.93 14.10 -0.53
C ALA A 98 13.90 13.81 -2.03
N ARG A 99 14.20 12.57 -2.45
CA ARG A 99 14.21 12.16 -3.86
C ARG A 99 12.82 12.19 -4.49
N ALA A 100 11.78 11.76 -3.77
CA ALA A 100 10.41 11.83 -4.26
C ALA A 100 9.95 13.29 -4.42
N THR A 101 10.25 14.15 -3.43
CA THR A 101 9.91 15.57 -3.48
C THR A 101 10.64 16.29 -4.61
N GLU A 102 11.94 16.04 -4.77
CA GLU A 102 12.76 16.57 -5.87
C GLU A 102 12.21 16.13 -7.23
N PHE A 103 11.91 14.85 -7.39
CA PHE A 103 11.36 14.30 -8.63
C PHE A 103 10.02 14.98 -9.01
N PHE A 104 9.12 15.16 -8.04
CA PHE A 104 7.82 15.80 -8.26
C PHE A 104 7.84 17.34 -8.21
N GLY A 105 8.98 17.96 -7.93
CA GLY A 105 9.11 19.43 -7.85
C GLY A 105 9.05 20.13 -9.22
N GLY A 106 9.33 19.41 -10.31
CA GLY A 106 9.15 19.92 -11.68
C GLY A 106 7.69 19.85 -12.17
N HIS A 107 7.46 20.22 -13.43
CA HIS A 107 6.14 20.09 -14.06
C HIS A 107 5.68 18.62 -14.12
N CYS A 108 4.62 18.29 -13.38
CA CYS A 108 3.93 17.00 -13.39
C CYS A 108 2.43 17.30 -13.44
N GLU A 109 1.74 16.98 -14.53
CA GLU A 109 0.28 17.15 -14.63
C GLU A 109 -0.42 16.28 -13.57
N LEU A 110 0.00 15.03 -13.49
CA LEU A 110 -0.42 14.07 -12.47
C LEU A 110 0.80 13.33 -11.92
N ARG A 111 0.75 13.07 -10.61
CA ARG A 111 1.77 12.30 -9.89
C ARG A 111 1.27 10.87 -9.74
N PHE A 112 1.95 9.93 -10.35
CA PHE A 112 1.66 8.51 -10.28
C PHE A 112 2.66 7.79 -9.40
N PHE A 113 2.15 6.80 -8.67
CA PHE A 113 2.91 5.84 -7.90
C PHE A 113 2.55 4.43 -8.38
N MET A 114 3.58 3.62 -8.52
CA MET A 114 3.49 2.17 -8.69
C MET A 114 4.43 1.53 -7.67
N THR A 115 4.13 0.35 -7.16
CA THR A 115 5.05 -0.39 -6.26
C THR A 115 5.58 -1.64 -6.94
N TRP A 116 6.89 -1.87 -6.83
CA TRP A 116 7.51 -3.12 -7.25
C TRP A 116 8.49 -3.60 -6.18
N ILE A 117 8.07 -4.55 -5.37
CA ILE A 117 8.87 -5.08 -4.24
C ILE A 117 9.44 -6.49 -4.52
N SER A 118 9.23 -6.99 -5.74
CA SER A 118 9.74 -8.28 -6.21
C SER A 118 11.16 -8.15 -6.76
N SER A 119 11.76 -9.28 -7.17
CA SER A 119 13.05 -9.28 -7.86
C SER A 119 12.99 -8.47 -9.15
N LEU A 120 14.15 -7.94 -9.57
CA LEU A 120 14.25 -7.20 -10.82
C LEU A 120 13.96 -8.08 -12.05
N ASP A 121 14.32 -9.37 -11.98
CA ASP A 121 14.14 -10.33 -13.07
C ASP A 121 12.66 -10.63 -13.37
N GLY A 122 11.77 -10.34 -12.41
CA GLY A 122 10.33 -10.45 -12.61
C GLY A 122 9.70 -9.26 -13.33
N PHE A 123 10.43 -8.14 -13.47
CA PHE A 123 9.90 -6.93 -14.11
C PHE A 123 9.94 -7.10 -15.63
N GLY A 124 8.78 -7.42 -16.21
CA GLY A 124 8.70 -7.96 -17.55
C GLY A 124 7.78 -7.18 -18.49
N PRO A 125 7.45 -7.77 -19.65
CA PRO A 125 6.66 -7.11 -20.69
C PRO A 125 5.29 -6.59 -20.20
N ARG A 126 4.69 -7.25 -19.21
CA ARG A 126 3.42 -6.81 -18.63
C ARG A 126 3.56 -5.47 -17.92
N GLU A 127 4.59 -5.32 -17.10
CA GLU A 127 4.87 -4.10 -16.35
C GLU A 127 5.29 -2.95 -17.28
N PHE A 128 6.08 -3.27 -18.32
CA PHE A 128 6.39 -2.31 -19.39
C PHE A 128 5.12 -1.82 -20.09
N LEU A 129 4.20 -2.73 -20.45
CA LEU A 129 2.96 -2.36 -21.11
C LEU A 129 2.06 -1.48 -20.23
N ALA A 130 2.01 -1.74 -18.92
CA ALA A 130 1.30 -0.89 -17.97
C ALA A 130 1.87 0.54 -17.98
N MET A 131 3.19 0.68 -17.90
CA MET A 131 3.87 1.98 -17.99
C MET A 131 3.64 2.68 -19.32
N GLU A 132 3.72 1.96 -20.44
CA GLU A 132 3.43 2.50 -21.77
C GLU A 132 2.00 3.02 -21.87
N SER A 133 1.02 2.27 -21.37
CA SER A 133 -0.39 2.67 -21.38
C SER A 133 -0.65 3.92 -20.53
N LEU A 134 0.05 4.03 -19.39
CA LEU A 134 0.01 5.22 -18.53
C LEU A 134 0.53 6.43 -19.29
N PHE A 135 1.74 6.36 -19.84
CA PHE A 135 2.33 7.49 -20.56
C PHE A 135 1.61 7.82 -21.88
N LYS A 136 0.95 6.85 -22.50
CA LYS A 136 0.06 7.08 -23.64
C LYS A 136 -1.15 7.93 -23.26
N SER A 137 -1.74 7.70 -22.10
CA SER A 137 -2.91 8.45 -21.61
C SER A 137 -2.51 9.75 -20.90
N HIS A 138 -1.28 9.82 -20.39
CA HIS A 138 -0.73 10.92 -19.59
C HIS A 138 0.71 11.23 -19.99
N PRO A 139 0.95 11.88 -21.15
CA PRO A 139 2.30 12.12 -21.66
C PRO A 139 3.12 13.05 -20.76
N ASN A 140 2.47 13.92 -19.98
CA ASN A 140 3.12 14.89 -19.08
C ASN A 140 3.02 14.49 -17.59
N ALA A 141 2.69 13.23 -17.30
CA ALA A 141 2.69 12.71 -15.94
C ALA A 141 4.10 12.39 -15.45
N CYS A 142 4.22 12.30 -14.13
CA CYS A 142 5.41 11.81 -13.45
C CYS A 142 5.10 10.48 -12.77
N LEU A 143 5.86 9.44 -13.10
CA LEU A 143 5.71 8.11 -12.49
C LEU A 143 6.88 7.83 -11.53
N LEU A 144 6.57 7.61 -10.26
CA LEU A 144 7.53 7.15 -9.27
C LEU A 144 7.27 5.67 -8.92
N LEU A 145 8.19 4.80 -9.32
CA LEU A 145 8.23 3.40 -8.93
C LEU A 145 8.83 3.29 -7.53
N VAL A 146 8.01 2.92 -6.56
CA VAL A 146 8.43 2.64 -5.17
C VAL A 146 8.98 1.22 -5.12
N SER A 147 10.30 1.10 -5.19
CA SER A 147 10.99 -0.17 -5.39
C SER A 147 12.46 -0.09 -5.02
N ASP A 148 12.91 -0.97 -4.12
CA ASP A 148 14.33 -1.07 -3.77
C ASP A 148 15.16 -1.76 -4.87
N THR A 149 14.61 -2.78 -5.53
CA THR A 149 15.29 -3.54 -6.59
C THR A 149 15.46 -2.71 -7.88
N MET A 150 14.46 -1.90 -8.23
CA MET A 150 14.54 -0.97 -9.36
C MET A 150 15.41 0.27 -9.07
N ASP A 151 15.61 0.65 -7.80
CA ASP A 151 16.48 1.77 -7.41
C ASP A 151 17.96 1.35 -7.44
N SER A 152 18.41 0.95 -8.63
CA SER A 152 19.72 0.39 -8.94
C SER A 152 20.14 0.76 -10.37
N SER A 153 21.43 0.59 -10.71
CA SER A 153 21.92 0.86 -12.08
C SER A 153 21.20 -0.01 -13.11
N LYS A 154 20.90 -1.28 -12.78
CA LYS A 154 20.15 -2.17 -13.66
C LYS A 154 18.71 -1.68 -13.87
N GLY A 155 18.04 -1.26 -12.80
CA GLY A 155 16.70 -0.67 -12.91
C GLY A 155 16.71 0.63 -13.71
N ALA A 156 17.74 1.47 -13.57
CA ALA A 156 17.92 2.65 -14.41
C ALA A 156 18.06 2.29 -15.90
N HIS A 157 18.78 1.22 -16.24
CA HIS A 157 18.83 0.71 -17.62
C HIS A 157 17.47 0.24 -18.13
N LEU A 158 16.67 -0.43 -17.31
CA LEU A 158 15.30 -0.82 -17.68
C LEU A 158 14.38 0.37 -17.93
N LEU A 159 14.55 1.47 -17.18
CA LEU A 159 13.74 2.69 -17.34
C LEU A 159 14.23 3.61 -18.46
N LYS A 160 15.47 3.42 -18.93
CA LYS A 160 16.10 4.25 -19.96
C LYS A 160 15.23 4.46 -21.22
N PRO A 161 14.54 3.44 -21.78
CA PRO A 161 13.71 3.64 -22.96
C PRO A 161 12.58 4.67 -22.79
N PHE A 162 12.04 4.84 -21.57
CA PHE A 162 11.05 5.87 -21.27
C PHE A 162 11.70 7.25 -21.15
N LEU A 163 12.84 7.32 -20.46
CA LEU A 163 13.62 8.56 -20.29
C LEU A 163 14.10 9.11 -21.64
N ASP A 164 14.58 8.24 -22.53
CA ASP A 164 15.03 8.60 -23.88
C ASP A 164 13.90 9.19 -24.74
N LYS A 165 12.64 8.83 -24.44
CA LYS A 165 11.43 9.38 -25.08
C LYS A 165 10.90 10.65 -24.40
N GLY A 166 11.58 11.15 -23.37
CA GLY A 166 11.20 12.35 -22.63
C GLY A 166 10.15 12.13 -21.54
N PHE A 167 9.77 10.87 -21.24
CA PHE A 167 8.85 10.60 -20.14
C PHE A 167 9.54 10.74 -18.78
N ARG A 168 8.79 11.25 -17.79
CA ARG A 168 9.30 11.45 -16.43
C ARG A 168 9.01 10.21 -15.58
N VAL A 169 10.01 9.35 -15.43
CA VAL A 169 9.94 8.16 -14.58
C VAL A 169 11.17 8.04 -13.68
N ALA A 170 10.98 7.60 -12.44
CA ALA A 170 12.08 7.29 -11.53
C ALA A 170 11.72 6.10 -10.63
N ALA A 171 12.72 5.35 -10.19
CA ALA A 171 12.58 4.37 -9.12
C ALA A 171 13.28 4.85 -7.85
N VAL A 172 12.63 4.68 -6.71
CA VAL A 172 13.17 5.08 -5.39
C VAL A 172 12.84 4.01 -4.36
N ALA A 173 13.86 3.56 -3.63
CA ALA A 173 13.73 2.59 -2.56
C ALA A 173 12.87 3.15 -1.41
N PRO A 174 11.79 2.46 -0.99
CA PRO A 174 10.91 2.96 0.07
C PRO A 174 11.64 3.05 1.42
N ASP A 175 11.40 4.14 2.14
CA ASP A 175 11.63 4.20 3.58
C ASP A 175 10.34 3.85 4.30
N TYR A 176 10.22 2.60 4.74
CA TYR A 176 9.02 2.13 5.44
C TYR A 176 8.80 2.85 6.77
N ASN A 177 9.87 3.24 7.48
CA ASN A 177 9.73 4.01 8.72
C ASN A 177 9.07 5.36 8.44
N TYR A 178 9.56 6.09 7.43
CA TYR A 178 8.95 7.36 7.03
C TYR A 178 7.51 7.20 6.53
N LEU A 179 7.28 6.21 5.66
CA LEU A 179 5.99 6.01 5.01
C LEU A 179 4.90 5.62 6.03
N PHE A 180 5.24 4.80 7.02
CA PHE A 180 4.28 4.36 8.03
C PHE A 180 4.22 5.26 9.27
N LYS A 181 5.17 6.17 9.47
CA LYS A 181 5.16 7.13 10.58
C LYS A 181 3.84 7.88 10.66
N SER A 182 3.26 7.97 11.86
CA SER A 182 1.98 8.64 12.12
C SER A 182 0.82 8.05 11.31
N THR A 183 0.87 6.75 11.02
CA THR A 183 -0.25 5.99 10.45
C THR A 183 -0.58 4.80 11.37
N PRO A 184 -1.77 4.20 11.27
CA PRO A 184 -2.10 3.00 12.04
C PRO A 184 -1.13 1.82 11.83
N ALA A 185 -0.36 1.82 10.73
CA ALA A 185 0.62 0.78 10.44
C ALA A 185 1.94 0.92 11.22
N GLU A 186 2.22 2.07 11.84
CA GLU A 186 3.49 2.35 12.52
C GLU A 186 3.80 1.32 13.62
N CYS A 187 2.87 1.19 14.59
CA CYS A 187 3.06 0.28 15.72
C CYS A 187 3.16 -1.19 15.27
N TRP A 188 2.39 -1.59 14.27
CA TRP A 188 2.50 -2.94 13.70
C TRP A 188 3.88 -3.18 13.07
N PHE A 189 4.37 -2.21 12.30
CA PHE A 189 5.66 -2.33 11.63
C PHE A 189 6.84 -2.34 12.61
N GLU A 190 6.80 -1.53 13.67
CA GLU A 190 7.82 -1.57 14.73
C GLU A 190 7.88 -2.92 15.43
N LYS A 191 6.71 -3.47 15.83
CA LYS A 191 6.62 -4.82 16.42
C LYS A 191 7.12 -5.89 15.46
N LEU A 192 6.81 -5.77 14.16
CA LEU A 192 7.29 -6.67 13.13
C LEU A 192 8.82 -6.64 13.07
N LEU A 193 9.42 -5.46 13.00
CA LEU A 193 10.88 -5.29 12.95
C LEU A 193 11.59 -5.83 14.20
N ASN A 194 10.91 -5.84 15.35
CA ASN A 194 11.45 -6.39 16.60
C ASN A 194 11.16 -7.91 16.77
N GLY A 195 10.40 -8.52 15.86
CA GLY A 195 10.01 -9.93 15.96
C GLY A 195 8.94 -10.20 17.04
N GLU A 196 8.18 -9.17 17.43
CA GLU A 196 7.16 -9.22 18.48
C GLU A 196 5.76 -9.59 17.95
N VAL A 197 5.59 -9.64 16.62
CA VAL A 197 4.34 -10.02 15.96
C VAL A 197 4.60 -11.06 14.89
N ASP A 198 3.69 -12.02 14.77
CA ASP A 198 3.67 -12.99 13.68
C ASP A 198 3.24 -12.27 12.38
N PRO A 199 4.02 -12.32 11.29
CA PRO A 199 3.62 -11.74 10.00
C PRO A 199 2.38 -12.40 9.38
N GLY A 200 1.93 -13.53 9.92
CA GLY A 200 0.72 -14.24 9.50
C GLY A 200 0.94 -15.16 8.30
N GLU A 201 -0.16 -15.65 7.73
CA GLU A 201 -0.15 -16.61 6.63
C GLU A 201 0.05 -15.96 5.26
N VAL A 202 -0.41 -14.71 5.10
CA VAL A 202 -0.21 -13.94 3.87
C VAL A 202 1.26 -13.53 3.76
N SER A 203 1.82 -13.62 2.55
CA SER A 203 3.22 -13.27 2.32
C SER A 203 3.51 -11.83 2.80
N LEU A 204 4.64 -11.66 3.51
CA LEU A 204 5.00 -10.35 4.05
C LEU A 204 5.14 -9.30 2.95
N GLY A 205 5.70 -9.67 1.79
CA GLY A 205 5.76 -8.80 0.63
C GLY A 205 4.37 -8.30 0.23
N GLN A 206 3.39 -9.19 0.10
CA GLN A 206 2.03 -8.79 -0.28
C GLN A 206 1.39 -7.84 0.74
N ASN A 207 1.58 -8.07 2.03
CA ASN A 207 1.12 -7.15 3.07
C ASN A 207 1.82 -5.78 2.97
N LEU A 208 3.13 -5.76 2.75
CA LEU A 208 3.88 -4.51 2.56
C LEU A 208 3.41 -3.76 1.31
N SER A 209 3.16 -4.46 0.19
CA SER A 209 2.61 -3.85 -1.03
C SER A 209 1.23 -3.22 -0.78
N ASN A 210 0.35 -3.93 -0.07
CA ASN A 210 -0.96 -3.43 0.33
C ASN A 210 -0.88 -2.20 1.24
N LEU A 211 0.13 -2.11 2.10
CA LEU A 211 0.34 -0.91 2.92
C LEU A 211 0.95 0.23 2.13
N LEU A 212 1.94 -0.05 1.28
CA LEU A 212 2.59 0.95 0.44
C LEU A 212 1.59 1.66 -0.47
N ARG A 213 0.63 0.95 -1.06
CA ARG A 213 -0.38 1.59 -1.95
C ARG A 213 -1.13 2.72 -1.27
N LEU A 214 -1.39 2.58 0.03
CA LEU A 214 -2.11 3.55 0.83
C LEU A 214 -1.16 4.61 1.36
N ALA A 215 -0.01 4.19 1.89
CA ALA A 215 0.94 5.09 2.54
C ALA A 215 1.49 6.15 1.57
N VAL A 216 1.80 5.78 0.32
CA VAL A 216 2.41 6.72 -0.63
C VAL A 216 1.44 7.84 -1.01
N VAL A 217 0.18 7.52 -1.30
CA VAL A 217 -0.83 8.53 -1.62
C VAL A 217 -1.30 9.29 -0.39
N TYR A 218 -1.26 8.69 0.80
CA TYR A 218 -1.51 9.40 2.06
C TYR A 218 -0.43 10.47 2.32
N LYS A 219 0.84 10.16 2.05
CA LYS A 219 1.98 11.06 2.29
C LYS A 219 2.16 12.12 1.21
N PHE A 220 1.89 11.80 -0.06
CA PHE A 220 2.24 12.67 -1.20
C PHE A 220 1.04 13.12 -2.04
N GLY A 221 -0.16 12.60 -1.77
CA GLY A 221 -1.29 12.70 -2.69
C GLY A 221 -1.02 11.93 -4.00
N GLY A 222 -1.71 12.32 -5.06
CA GLY A 222 -1.55 11.74 -6.40
C GLY A 222 -2.35 10.46 -6.61
N VAL A 223 -1.88 9.61 -7.52
CA VAL A 223 -2.55 8.40 -7.99
C VAL A 223 -1.68 7.17 -7.76
N TYR A 224 -2.20 6.18 -7.07
CA TYR A 224 -1.62 4.84 -7.06
C TYR A 224 -2.33 3.93 -8.07
N ILE A 225 -1.52 3.21 -8.84
CA ILE A 225 -1.94 2.18 -9.78
C ILE A 225 -0.99 0.97 -9.67
N ASP A 226 -1.52 -0.26 -9.77
CA ASP A 226 -0.68 -1.46 -9.75
C ASP A 226 0.10 -1.59 -11.08
N THR A 227 1.24 -2.28 -11.06
CA THR A 227 2.15 -2.40 -12.22
C THR A 227 1.60 -3.30 -13.34
N ASP A 228 0.43 -3.91 -13.16
CA ASP A 228 -0.22 -4.79 -14.12
C ASP A 228 -1.56 -4.24 -14.64
N VAL A 229 -1.84 -2.96 -14.40
CA VAL A 229 -3.06 -2.28 -14.87
C VAL A 229 -2.79 -1.48 -16.13
N ILE A 230 -3.61 -1.71 -17.16
CA ILE A 230 -3.60 -0.94 -18.41
C ILE A 230 -4.48 0.30 -18.28
N VAL A 231 -3.90 1.48 -18.51
CA VAL A 231 -4.60 2.76 -18.53
C VAL A 231 -5.16 3.02 -19.92
N MET A 232 -6.48 3.12 -20.01
CA MET A 232 -7.19 3.30 -21.28
C MET A 232 -7.62 4.75 -21.55
N LYS A 233 -7.79 5.55 -20.49
CA LYS A 233 -8.29 6.93 -20.57
C LYS A 233 -7.57 7.80 -19.54
N SER A 234 -7.60 9.11 -19.77
CA SER A 234 -7.05 10.07 -18.83
C SER A 234 -7.84 10.10 -17.51
N PHE A 235 -7.12 10.22 -16.40
CA PHE A 235 -7.62 10.48 -15.05
C PHE A 235 -7.74 11.97 -14.72
N SER A 236 -7.44 12.87 -15.67
CA SER A 236 -7.56 14.32 -15.44
C SER A 236 -9.02 14.66 -15.09
N GLY A 237 -9.19 15.48 -14.05
CA GLY A 237 -10.52 15.84 -13.51
C GLY A 237 -11.02 14.96 -12.36
N LEU A 238 -10.45 13.78 -12.15
CA LEU A 238 -10.80 12.94 -10.99
C LEU A 238 -10.27 13.55 -9.69
N LYS A 239 -11.06 13.49 -8.63
CA LYS A 239 -10.71 14.00 -7.29
C LYS A 239 -11.22 13.08 -6.21
N ASN A 240 -10.31 12.58 -5.36
CA ASN A 240 -10.62 11.72 -4.21
C ASN A 240 -11.45 10.49 -4.59
N VAL A 241 -10.99 9.75 -5.60
CA VAL A 241 -11.69 8.58 -6.17
C VAL A 241 -10.97 7.29 -5.82
N ILE A 242 -11.75 6.25 -5.54
CA ILE A 242 -11.29 4.86 -5.44
C ILE A 242 -11.88 4.09 -6.62
N GLY A 243 -11.01 3.49 -7.44
CA GLY A 243 -11.45 2.63 -8.53
C GLY A 243 -11.76 1.23 -8.01
N ALA A 244 -12.99 0.76 -8.20
CA ALA A 244 -13.40 -0.61 -7.91
C ALA A 244 -13.24 -1.50 -9.15
N GLN A 245 -12.81 -2.74 -8.97
CA GLN A 245 -12.86 -3.73 -10.04
C GLN A 245 -14.28 -4.26 -10.17
N ALA A 246 -15.01 -3.79 -11.17
CA ALA A 246 -16.25 -4.41 -11.58
C ALA A 246 -15.92 -5.73 -12.30
N VAL A 247 -16.39 -6.84 -11.74
CA VAL A 247 -16.45 -8.11 -12.47
C VAL A 247 -17.71 -8.06 -13.32
N ASP A 248 -17.64 -7.37 -14.45
CA ASP A 248 -18.66 -7.55 -15.47
C ASP A 248 -18.22 -8.73 -16.32
N ALA A 249 -19.07 -9.76 -16.47
CA ALA A 249 -18.74 -11.01 -17.15
C ALA A 249 -18.44 -10.84 -18.66
N GLY A 250 -18.35 -9.60 -19.16
CA GLY A 250 -18.03 -9.31 -20.56
C GLY A 250 -17.29 -8.01 -20.88
N ARG A 251 -17.06 -7.05 -19.96
CA ARG A 251 -16.36 -5.79 -20.30
C ARG A 251 -15.56 -5.23 -19.12
N GLY A 252 -14.36 -4.75 -19.42
CA GLY A 252 -13.45 -4.14 -18.45
C GLY A 252 -14.01 -2.89 -17.78
N ILE A 253 -13.46 -2.58 -16.61
CA ILE A 253 -13.88 -1.53 -15.68
C ILE A 253 -14.02 -0.16 -16.37
N GLY A 254 -15.23 0.41 -16.36
CA GLY A 254 -15.48 1.83 -16.60
C GLY A 254 -15.54 2.58 -15.28
N VAL A 255 -14.91 3.75 -15.22
CA VAL A 255 -15.19 4.76 -14.21
C VAL A 255 -16.10 5.76 -14.93
N ASP A 256 -17.38 5.79 -14.56
CA ASP A 256 -18.37 6.74 -15.11
C ASP A 256 -18.20 8.14 -14.51
#